data_AF-M5T6L0-F1
#
_entry.id   AF-M5T6L0-F1
#
_cell.length_a   1.000
_cell.length_b   1.000
_cell.length_c   1.000
_cell.angle_alpha   90.00
_cell.angle_beta   90.00
_cell.angle_gamma   90.00
#
_symmetry.space_group_name_H-M   'P 1'
#
loop_
_entity.id
_entity.type
_entity.pdbx_description
1 polymer ?
#
loop_
_entity_poly.entity_id
_entity_poly.type
_entity_poly.pdbx_seq_one_letter_code
_entity_poly.pdbx_strand_id
1 'polypeptide(L)'
;MTQKMGVRRSVHDLGVLLQKPACSGLAISFCEKQATLGTVCFRQFWLKNSSIYGGRGRRAENQPSILNFFHRMTVDAGCLEDHRKPAETFLLASLASEIRSNKAQQVFPDASLANWSSAYRCRKVAALDAQLRQSSGETMTSDDFYRHSRTVCELAEMSNNVIEEYLTLELQLFDGVLDDWIDEPETCKQLVNERWRDWMLMARRSSCKQVFKDVLNILSYESKAALHQCYSLLWIHLADAFADLEGSAFVRQFNRFWHCDHRIPTGVVQDMHLLHGHIFGLHPAFSMMIQTEVGGNIIANAIGHSFDSSAMRTFFAAAIVSLNFYMSDRIESRRLR
;
A
#
# COMPACT_ATOMS: atom_id res chain seq x y z
N MET A 1 12.44 -24.47 -23.65
CA MET A 1 11.30 -23.79 -24.31
C MET A 1 10.46 -23.10 -23.25
N THR A 2 10.71 -21.82 -22.99
CA THR A 2 9.92 -21.02 -22.02
C THR A 2 8.75 -20.38 -22.76
N GLN A 3 7.57 -20.97 -22.61
CA GLN A 3 6.32 -20.35 -23.04
C GLN A 3 6.22 -18.99 -22.32
N LYS A 4 6.20 -17.87 -23.06
CA LYS A 4 5.88 -16.56 -22.46
C LYS A 4 4.43 -16.65 -21.97
N MET A 5 4.25 -16.97 -20.69
CA MET A 5 2.93 -16.92 -20.06
C MET A 5 2.47 -15.47 -20.07
N GLY A 6 1.54 -15.16 -20.99
CA GLY A 6 1.04 -13.80 -21.20
C GLY A 6 0.20 -13.34 -20.02
N VAL A 7 0.36 -12.08 -19.62
CA VAL A 7 -0.53 -11.44 -18.66
C VAL A 7 -1.91 -11.28 -19.31
N ARG A 8 -2.94 -11.89 -18.72
CA ARG A 8 -4.33 -11.72 -19.12
C ARG A 8 -4.97 -10.57 -18.35
N ARG A 9 -5.95 -9.93 -18.96
CA ARG A 9 -6.81 -8.95 -18.29
C ARG A 9 -8.24 -9.46 -18.28
N SER A 10 -8.92 -9.25 -17.17
CA SER A 10 -10.33 -9.60 -17.00
C SER A 10 -11.05 -8.51 -16.21
N VAL A 11 -12.30 -8.24 -16.55
CA VAL A 11 -13.16 -7.28 -15.84
C VAL A 11 -14.29 -8.06 -15.21
N HIS A 12 -14.54 -7.82 -13.93
CA HIS A 12 -15.54 -8.52 -13.14
C HIS A 12 -16.45 -7.54 -12.41
N ASP A 13 -17.72 -7.91 -12.29
CA ASP A 13 -18.65 -7.26 -11.36
C ASP A 13 -18.39 -7.79 -9.94
N LEU A 14 -18.12 -6.91 -8.99
CA LEU A 14 -17.80 -7.30 -7.62
C LEU A 14 -18.99 -7.93 -6.89
N GLY A 15 -20.22 -7.51 -7.18
CA GLY A 15 -21.40 -8.10 -6.55
C GLY A 15 -21.57 -9.56 -6.94
N VAL A 16 -21.30 -9.90 -8.20
CA VAL A 16 -21.29 -11.28 -8.70
C VAL A 16 -20.09 -12.06 -8.14
N LEU A 17 -18.88 -11.52 -8.27
CA LEU A 17 -17.65 -12.22 -7.87
C LEU A 17 -17.60 -12.52 -6.37
N LEU A 18 -18.05 -11.56 -5.55
CA LEU A 18 -18.01 -11.67 -4.09
C LEU A 18 -19.31 -12.20 -3.48
N GLN A 19 -20.33 -12.50 -4.30
CA GLN A 19 -21.66 -12.87 -3.85
C GLN A 19 -22.25 -11.86 -2.85
N LYS A 20 -22.01 -10.56 -3.11
CA LYS A 20 -22.43 -9.44 -2.26
C LYS A 20 -23.33 -8.49 -3.07
N PRO A 21 -24.67 -8.64 -3.02
CA PRO A 21 -25.58 -7.81 -3.81
C PRO A 21 -25.41 -6.29 -3.59
N ALA A 22 -25.05 -5.88 -2.37
CA ALA A 22 -24.75 -4.48 -2.06
C ALA A 22 -23.61 -3.92 -2.93
N CYS A 23 -22.73 -4.75 -3.48
CA CYS A 23 -21.60 -4.36 -4.33
C CYS A 23 -21.87 -4.51 -5.84
N SER A 24 -23.10 -4.86 -6.24
CA SER A 24 -23.46 -4.96 -7.66
C SER A 24 -23.28 -3.63 -8.39
N GLY A 25 -22.84 -3.72 -9.65
CA GLY A 25 -22.54 -2.56 -10.51
C GLY A 25 -21.13 -1.98 -10.31
N LEU A 26 -20.34 -2.50 -9.34
CA LEU A 26 -18.95 -2.10 -9.17
C LEU A 26 -18.05 -3.00 -10.03
N ALA A 27 -17.51 -2.44 -11.11
CA ALA A 27 -16.59 -3.16 -12.00
C ALA A 27 -15.13 -3.00 -11.55
N ILE A 28 -14.38 -4.11 -11.50
CA ILE A 28 -12.93 -4.12 -11.26
C ILE A 28 -12.21 -4.88 -12.38
N SER A 29 -11.11 -4.29 -12.84
CA SER A 29 -10.23 -4.81 -13.89
C SER A 29 -8.95 -5.40 -13.28
N PHE A 30 -8.80 -6.72 -13.40
CA PHE A 30 -7.67 -7.49 -12.89
C PHE A 30 -6.64 -7.77 -13.97
N CYS A 31 -5.39 -7.87 -13.55
CA CYS A 31 -4.34 -8.56 -14.28
C CYS A 31 -4.14 -9.94 -13.66
N GLU A 32 -3.86 -10.91 -14.52
CA GLU A 32 -3.68 -12.31 -14.13
C GLU A 32 -2.49 -12.93 -14.85
N LYS A 33 -1.73 -13.78 -14.15
CA LYS A 33 -0.75 -14.69 -14.74
C LYS A 33 -0.59 -15.94 -13.88
N GLN A 34 -0.11 -17.02 -14.48
CA GLN A 34 0.47 -18.11 -13.72
C GLN A 34 1.81 -17.66 -13.11
N ALA A 35 2.01 -17.93 -11.83
CA ALA A 35 3.21 -17.60 -11.09
C ALA A 35 3.73 -18.82 -10.32
N THR A 36 4.97 -18.74 -9.91
CA THR A 36 5.61 -19.72 -9.04
C THR A 36 6.26 -18.97 -7.88
N LEU A 37 6.06 -19.46 -6.67
CA LEU A 37 6.68 -18.95 -5.45
C LEU A 37 7.25 -20.13 -4.66
N GLY A 38 8.58 -20.21 -4.61
CA GLY A 38 9.28 -21.42 -4.20
C GLY A 38 8.91 -22.59 -5.10
N THR A 39 8.37 -23.66 -4.52
CA THR A 39 7.89 -24.86 -5.26
C THR A 39 6.40 -24.79 -5.61
N VAL A 40 5.67 -23.77 -5.16
CA VAL A 40 4.21 -23.66 -5.32
C VAL A 40 3.88 -22.91 -6.62
N CYS A 41 3.04 -23.51 -7.45
CA CYS A 41 2.52 -22.89 -8.67
C CYS A 41 1.07 -22.43 -8.42
N PHE A 42 0.74 -21.18 -8.78
CA PHE A 42 -0.57 -20.60 -8.51
C PHE A 42 -0.92 -19.50 -9.51
N ARG A 43 -2.21 -19.16 -9.63
CA ARG A 43 -2.67 -18.00 -10.41
C ARG A 43 -2.58 -16.74 -9.55
N GLN A 44 -1.74 -15.81 -9.99
CA GLN A 44 -1.56 -14.51 -9.34
C GLN A 44 -2.53 -13.50 -9.94
N PHE A 45 -3.28 -12.83 -9.06
CA PHE A 45 -4.17 -11.72 -9.40
C PHE A 45 -3.61 -10.42 -8.84
N TRP A 46 -3.73 -9.32 -9.57
CA TRP A 46 -3.38 -7.97 -9.07
C TRP A 46 -4.11 -6.88 -9.85
N LEU A 47 -4.21 -5.70 -9.25
CA LEU A 47 -4.65 -4.49 -9.96
C LEU A 47 -3.44 -3.72 -10.48
N LYS A 48 -3.51 -3.21 -11.70
CA LYS A 48 -2.41 -2.42 -12.26
C LYS A 48 -2.26 -1.12 -11.45
N ASN A 49 -1.04 -0.74 -11.09
CA ASN A 49 -0.79 0.48 -10.29
C ASN A 49 -1.49 1.74 -10.88
N SER A 50 -1.40 1.92 -12.21
CA SER A 50 -2.06 3.04 -12.90
C SER A 50 -3.60 3.00 -12.88
N SER A 51 -4.20 1.85 -12.58
CA SER A 51 -5.66 1.72 -12.40
C SER A 51 -6.11 2.11 -11.00
N ILE A 52 -5.19 2.10 -10.02
CA ILE A 52 -5.46 2.46 -8.61
C ILE A 52 -5.20 3.95 -8.38
N TYR A 53 -4.02 4.45 -8.78
CA TYR A 53 -3.60 5.84 -8.49
C TYR A 53 -3.76 6.79 -9.68
N GLY A 54 -4.11 6.26 -10.86
CA GLY A 54 -4.18 7.04 -12.09
C GLY A 54 -2.79 7.42 -12.61
N GLY A 55 -2.76 8.43 -13.48
CA GLY A 55 -1.52 9.00 -13.99
C GLY A 55 -1.77 10.36 -14.63
N ARG A 56 -0.70 11.03 -15.08
CA ARG A 56 -0.83 12.35 -15.72
C ARG A 56 -1.78 12.26 -16.93
N GLY A 57 -2.93 12.94 -16.83
CA GLY A 57 -3.96 12.96 -17.87
C GLY A 57 -4.77 11.66 -18.02
N ARG A 58 -4.69 10.73 -17.06
CA ARG A 58 -5.44 9.46 -17.09
C ARG A 58 -6.11 9.19 -15.76
N ARG A 59 -7.42 8.93 -15.81
CA ARG A 59 -8.22 8.52 -14.66
C ARG A 59 -7.80 7.12 -14.19
N ALA A 60 -7.89 6.90 -12.89
CA ALA A 60 -7.70 5.60 -12.28
C ALA A 60 -8.96 4.75 -12.49
N GLU A 61 -8.90 3.74 -13.36
CA GLU A 61 -10.05 2.91 -13.74
C GLU A 61 -10.72 2.20 -12.54
N ASN A 62 -9.93 1.65 -11.63
CA ASN A 62 -10.42 0.85 -10.50
C ASN A 62 -10.68 1.68 -9.24
N GLN A 63 -10.13 2.90 -9.13
CA GLN A 63 -10.22 3.71 -7.92
C GLN A 63 -11.67 4.00 -7.49
N PRO A 64 -12.60 4.41 -8.38
CA PRO A 64 -13.98 4.66 -7.96
C PRO A 64 -14.65 3.42 -7.37
N SER A 65 -14.43 2.24 -7.98
CA SER A 65 -14.98 0.98 -7.50
C SER A 65 -14.38 0.56 -6.15
N ILE A 66 -13.07 0.81 -5.92
CA ILE A 66 -12.41 0.56 -4.63
C ILE A 66 -13.03 1.45 -3.53
N LEU A 67 -13.18 2.75 -3.80
CA LEU A 67 -13.75 3.70 -2.83
C LEU A 67 -15.22 3.37 -2.52
N ASN A 68 -16.02 3.11 -3.56
CA ASN A 68 -17.43 2.75 -3.40
C ASN A 68 -17.60 1.43 -2.65
N PHE A 69 -16.75 0.44 -2.93
CA PHE A 69 -16.75 -0.81 -2.18
C PHE A 69 -16.46 -0.56 -0.70
N PHE A 70 -15.44 0.24 -0.39
CA PHE A 70 -15.08 0.59 0.99
C PHE A 70 -16.22 1.28 1.73
N HIS A 71 -16.85 2.28 1.11
CA HIS A 71 -17.99 3.00 1.68
C HIS A 71 -19.14 2.03 2.00
N ARG A 72 -19.59 1.24 1.01
CA ARG A 72 -20.72 0.31 1.18
C ARG A 72 -20.45 -0.73 2.26
N MET A 73 -19.25 -1.32 2.28
CA MET A 73 -18.88 -2.31 3.29
C MET A 73 -18.81 -1.72 4.70
N THR A 74 -18.39 -0.46 4.84
CA THR A 74 -18.34 0.23 6.13
C THR A 74 -19.75 0.53 6.66
N VAL A 75 -20.63 1.04 5.79
CA VAL A 75 -22.03 1.31 6.15
C VAL A 75 -22.76 0.00 6.51
N ASP A 76 -22.59 -1.05 5.70
CA ASP A 76 -23.19 -2.38 5.95
C ASP A 76 -22.70 -3.01 7.26
N ALA A 77 -21.45 -2.74 7.68
CA ALA A 77 -20.90 -3.25 8.93
C ALA A 77 -21.48 -2.60 10.19
N GLY A 78 -22.36 -1.60 10.04
CA GLY A 78 -23.01 -0.95 11.18
C GLY A 78 -22.07 -0.07 12.01
N CYS A 79 -20.97 0.43 11.41
CA CYS A 79 -20.03 1.36 12.05
C CYS A 79 -20.62 2.77 12.31
N LEU A 80 -21.91 2.86 12.65
CA LEU A 80 -22.65 4.12 12.80
C LEU A 80 -22.19 4.92 14.03
N GLU A 81 -21.75 4.24 15.09
CA GLU A 81 -21.34 4.89 16.36
C GLU A 81 -19.94 5.55 16.31
N ASP A 82 -19.04 5.11 15.42
CA ASP A 82 -17.71 5.71 15.18
C ASP A 82 -17.35 5.68 13.69
N HIS A 83 -18.11 6.43 12.89
CA HIS A 83 -17.91 6.52 11.43
C HIS A 83 -16.79 7.49 11.04
N ARG A 84 -16.20 8.21 12.00
CA ARG A 84 -15.20 9.25 11.76
C ARG A 84 -13.97 8.71 11.04
N LYS A 85 -13.34 7.66 11.58
CA LYS A 85 -12.12 7.07 10.98
C LYS A 85 -12.36 6.52 9.57
N PRO A 86 -13.44 5.76 9.30
CA PRO A 86 -13.78 5.38 7.94
C PRO A 86 -14.04 6.57 7.02
N ALA A 87 -14.72 7.62 7.48
CA ALA A 87 -14.99 8.82 6.70
C ALA A 87 -13.67 9.53 6.32
N GLU A 88 -12.80 9.81 7.29
CA GLU A 88 -11.48 10.39 7.07
C GLU A 88 -10.66 9.56 6.07
N THR A 89 -10.67 8.23 6.23
CA THR A 89 -9.98 7.30 5.32
C THR A 89 -10.54 7.39 3.90
N PHE A 90 -11.85 7.34 3.72
CA PHE A 90 -12.48 7.46 2.40
C PHE A 90 -12.18 8.81 1.74
N LEU A 91 -12.30 9.90 2.50
CA LEU A 91 -12.11 11.26 2.00
C LEU A 91 -10.64 11.51 1.62
N LEU A 92 -9.67 11.06 2.42
CA LEU A 92 -8.25 11.09 2.07
C LEU A 92 -7.94 10.22 0.84
N ALA A 93 -8.49 9.00 0.79
CA ALA A 93 -8.30 8.10 -0.33
C ALA A 93 -8.81 8.69 -1.66
N SER A 94 -9.86 9.52 -1.59
CA SER A 94 -10.41 10.23 -2.75
C SER A 94 -9.44 11.26 -3.34
N LEU A 95 -8.52 11.81 -2.54
CA LEU A 95 -7.54 12.81 -2.98
C LEU A 95 -6.36 12.18 -3.72
N ALA A 96 -6.18 10.86 -3.69
CA ALA A 96 -4.97 10.17 -4.15
C ALA A 96 -4.58 10.43 -5.63
N SER A 97 -5.51 10.87 -6.48
CA SER A 97 -5.21 11.28 -7.86
C SER A 97 -4.69 12.72 -7.99
N GLU A 98 -4.94 13.56 -6.99
CA GLU A 98 -4.66 15.01 -6.95
C GLU A 98 -3.45 15.37 -6.05
N ILE A 99 -2.84 14.37 -5.41
CA ILE A 99 -1.73 14.57 -4.48
C ILE A 99 -0.39 14.85 -5.16
N ARG A 100 0.56 15.37 -4.37
CA ARG A 100 1.96 15.59 -4.78
C ARG A 100 2.76 14.30 -4.69
N SER A 101 2.48 13.32 -5.55
CA SER A 101 3.06 11.96 -5.49
C SER A 101 4.60 11.92 -5.31
N ASN A 102 5.36 12.73 -6.03
CA ASN A 102 6.83 12.79 -5.91
C ASN A 102 7.31 13.40 -4.58
N LYS A 103 6.48 14.22 -3.93
CA LYS A 103 6.78 14.86 -2.66
C LYS A 103 6.32 14.02 -1.47
N ALA A 104 5.23 13.28 -1.62
CA ALA A 104 4.85 12.22 -0.67
C ALA A 104 6.00 11.20 -0.48
N GLN A 105 6.74 10.89 -1.55
CA GLN A 105 7.96 10.04 -1.51
C GLN A 105 9.13 10.63 -0.71
N GLN A 106 9.05 11.89 -0.29
CA GLN A 106 10.03 12.52 0.61
C GLN A 106 9.67 12.31 2.09
N VAL A 107 8.39 12.06 2.41
CA VAL A 107 7.90 11.85 3.79
C VAL A 107 8.14 10.42 4.23
N PHE A 108 7.67 9.47 3.42
CA PHE A 108 8.12 8.10 3.47
C PHE A 108 8.80 7.84 2.14
N PRO A 109 9.99 7.22 2.11
CA PRO A 109 10.60 6.79 0.87
C PRO A 109 9.82 5.64 0.23
N ASP A 110 8.62 5.95 -0.26
CA ASP A 110 7.79 5.08 -1.04
C ASP A 110 8.49 4.83 -2.37
N ALA A 111 9.13 3.67 -2.44
CA ALA A 111 9.12 2.81 -3.59
C ALA A 111 9.21 3.47 -4.98
N SER A 112 10.30 4.16 -5.31
CA SER A 112 10.60 4.35 -6.73
C SER A 112 11.42 3.15 -7.21
N LEU A 113 10.77 2.25 -7.93
CA LEU A 113 11.51 1.36 -8.83
C LEU A 113 12.05 2.26 -9.93
N ALA A 114 13.33 2.62 -9.87
CA ALA A 114 13.98 3.21 -11.02
C ALA A 114 13.82 2.24 -12.21
N ASN A 115 13.70 2.80 -13.42
CA ASN A 115 13.66 2.02 -14.66
C ASN A 115 15.03 1.36 -14.86
N TRP A 116 15.27 0.26 -14.15
CA TRP A 116 16.49 -0.52 -14.25
C TRP A 116 16.50 -1.29 -15.55
N SER A 117 17.65 -1.29 -16.21
CA SER A 117 17.89 -2.24 -17.29
C SER A 117 17.74 -3.67 -16.77
N SER A 118 17.32 -4.59 -17.63
CA SER A 118 17.19 -6.01 -17.25
C SER A 118 18.48 -6.56 -16.65
N ALA A 119 19.63 -6.20 -17.22
CA ALA A 119 20.95 -6.62 -16.73
C ALA A 119 21.27 -6.07 -15.33
N TYR A 120 20.93 -4.80 -15.06
CA TYR A 120 21.12 -4.22 -13.72
C TYR A 120 20.22 -4.91 -12.69
N ARG A 121 18.95 -5.15 -13.03
CA ARG A 121 18.01 -5.88 -12.17
C ARG A 121 18.53 -7.28 -11.85
N CYS A 122 18.99 -8.05 -12.84
CA CYS A 122 19.54 -9.39 -12.61
C CYS A 122 20.73 -9.37 -11.65
N ARG A 123 21.66 -8.40 -11.80
CA ARG A 123 22.80 -8.25 -10.88
C ARG A 123 22.36 -7.94 -9.45
N LYS A 124 21.39 -7.05 -9.28
CA LYS A 124 20.87 -6.70 -7.95
C LYS A 124 20.12 -7.85 -7.29
N VAL A 125 19.32 -8.61 -8.05
CA VAL A 125 18.65 -9.82 -7.56
C VAL A 125 19.69 -10.86 -7.11
N ALA A 126 20.73 -11.12 -7.89
CA ALA A 126 21.79 -12.06 -7.52
C ALA A 126 22.56 -11.62 -6.26
N ALA A 127 22.86 -10.31 -6.14
CA ALA A 127 23.53 -9.77 -4.96
C ALA A 127 22.66 -9.87 -3.69
N LEU A 128 21.36 -9.56 -3.79
CA LEU A 128 20.42 -9.72 -2.69
C LEU A 128 20.28 -11.20 -2.29
N ASP A 129 20.16 -12.10 -3.26
CA ASP A 129 20.06 -13.55 -3.02
C ASP A 129 21.29 -14.09 -2.27
N ALA A 130 22.49 -13.58 -2.56
CA ALA A 130 23.70 -13.93 -1.81
C ALA A 130 23.65 -13.45 -0.34
N GLN A 131 23.15 -12.23 -0.08
CA GLN A 131 22.98 -11.71 1.29
C GLN A 131 21.91 -12.49 2.07
N LEU A 132 20.82 -12.88 1.40
CA LEU A 132 19.78 -13.71 1.99
C LEU A 132 20.30 -15.11 2.33
N ARG A 133 21.17 -15.71 1.51
CA ARG A 133 21.84 -16.98 1.86
C ARG A 133 22.68 -16.85 3.13
N GLN A 134 23.43 -15.76 3.27
CA GLN A 134 24.29 -15.51 4.44
C GLN A 134 23.50 -15.34 5.74
N SER A 135 22.27 -14.82 5.66
CA SER A 135 21.36 -14.59 6.80
C SER A 135 20.30 -15.69 6.98
N SER A 136 20.41 -16.81 6.27
CA SER A 136 19.35 -17.83 6.19
C SER A 136 18.97 -18.52 7.51
N GLY A 137 19.81 -18.43 8.55
CA GLY A 137 19.53 -18.93 9.90
C GLY A 137 19.01 -17.89 10.89
N GLU A 138 18.91 -16.62 10.49
CA GLU A 138 18.49 -15.54 11.36
C GLU A 138 16.97 -15.51 11.56
N THR A 139 16.54 -15.03 12.72
CA THR A 139 15.13 -14.84 13.06
C THR A 139 14.93 -13.48 13.73
N MET A 140 13.79 -12.85 13.48
CA MET A 140 13.48 -11.52 14.01
C MET A 140 12.03 -11.48 14.48
N THR A 141 11.77 -10.86 15.63
CA THR A 141 10.40 -10.65 16.09
C THR A 141 9.72 -9.55 15.27
N SER A 142 8.38 -9.52 15.29
CA SER A 142 7.62 -8.48 14.62
C SER A 142 7.94 -7.07 15.14
N ASP A 143 8.13 -6.93 16.45
CA ASP A 143 8.45 -5.65 17.11
C ASP A 143 9.86 -5.18 16.76
N ASP A 144 10.84 -6.10 16.76
CA ASP A 144 12.20 -5.76 16.34
C ASP A 144 12.22 -5.35 14.88
N PHE A 145 11.51 -6.08 14.01
CA PHE A 145 11.41 -5.75 12.61
C PHE A 145 10.81 -4.36 12.38
N TYR A 146 9.71 -4.04 13.06
CA TYR A 146 9.09 -2.72 13.00
C TYR A 146 10.05 -1.62 13.48
N ARG A 147 10.77 -1.83 14.58
CA ARG A 147 11.76 -0.87 15.08
C ARG A 147 12.87 -0.64 14.06
N HIS A 148 13.43 -1.72 13.49
CA HIS A 148 14.52 -1.64 12.53
C HIS A 148 14.07 -1.04 11.19
N SER A 149 12.88 -1.39 10.69
CA SER A 149 12.38 -0.87 9.41
C SER A 149 12.24 0.64 9.45
N ARG A 150 11.79 1.21 10.57
CA ARG A 150 11.71 2.66 10.77
C ARG A 150 13.08 3.34 10.70
N THR A 151 14.09 2.75 11.33
CA THR A 151 15.47 3.25 11.27
C THR A 151 16.02 3.17 9.85
N VAL A 152 15.87 2.04 9.18
CA VAL A 152 16.39 1.80 7.82
C VAL A 152 15.73 2.71 6.78
N CYS A 153 14.44 2.98 6.93
CA CYS A 153 13.70 3.89 6.07
C CYS A 153 13.96 5.38 6.35
N GLU A 154 14.81 5.72 7.32
CA GLU A 154 15.12 7.10 7.72
C GLU A 154 13.85 7.94 7.94
N LEU A 155 12.86 7.38 8.66
CA LEU A 155 11.60 8.10 8.90
C LEU A 155 11.89 9.37 9.70
N ALA A 156 11.70 10.52 9.06
CA ALA A 156 11.99 11.81 9.66
C ALA A 156 11.11 12.03 10.89
N GLU A 157 11.73 12.41 12.01
CA GLU A 157 11.00 12.95 13.14
C GLU A 157 10.38 14.29 12.74
N MET A 158 9.07 14.43 12.96
CA MET A 158 8.36 15.67 12.67
C MET A 158 8.60 16.67 13.80
N SER A 159 9.03 17.88 13.45
CA SER A 159 9.13 18.98 14.41
C SER A 159 7.75 19.36 14.95
N ASN A 160 7.68 19.86 16.19
CA ASN A 160 6.41 20.31 16.81
C ASN A 160 5.62 21.28 15.93
N ASN A 161 6.29 22.23 15.26
CA ASN A 161 5.64 23.18 14.35
C ASN A 161 4.94 22.49 13.17
N VAL A 162 5.50 21.39 12.66
CA VAL A 162 4.89 20.60 11.58
C VAL A 162 3.69 19.83 12.11
N ILE A 163 3.76 19.30 13.34
CA ILE A 163 2.64 18.59 13.99
C ILE A 163 1.47 19.54 14.26
N GLU A 164 1.73 20.73 14.81
CA GLU A 164 0.69 21.73 15.08
C GLU A 164 0.00 22.21 13.79
N GLU A 165 0.78 22.49 12.74
CA GLU A 165 0.24 22.85 11.43
C GLU A 165 -0.53 21.68 10.80
N TYR A 166 -0.04 20.43 10.94
CA TYR A 166 -0.74 19.23 10.49
C TYR A 166 -2.11 19.11 11.12
N LEU A 167 -2.21 19.19 12.46
CA LEU A 167 -3.50 19.09 13.16
C LEU A 167 -4.46 20.20 12.74
N THR A 168 -3.93 21.41 12.52
CA THR A 168 -4.73 22.55 12.05
C THR A 168 -5.30 22.29 10.66
N LEU A 169 -4.47 21.83 9.70
CA LEU A 169 -4.93 21.55 8.34
C LEU A 169 -5.84 20.32 8.30
N GLU A 170 -5.56 19.27 9.07
CA GLU A 170 -6.44 18.10 9.17
C GLU A 170 -7.86 18.49 9.60
N LEU A 171 -7.98 19.29 10.66
CA LEU A 171 -9.28 19.81 11.11
C LEU A 171 -9.97 20.63 10.01
N GLN A 172 -9.25 21.51 9.32
CA GLN A 172 -9.82 22.30 8.22
C GLN A 172 -10.22 21.44 7.01
N LEU A 173 -9.49 20.35 6.74
CA LEU A 173 -9.77 19.46 5.62
C LEU A 173 -11.15 18.82 5.79
N PHE A 174 -11.45 18.38 7.01
CA PHE A 174 -12.66 17.62 7.35
C PHE A 174 -13.77 18.44 8.00
N ASP A 175 -13.58 19.74 8.17
CA ASP A 175 -14.57 20.63 8.80
C ASP A 175 -15.95 20.50 8.14
N GLY A 176 -16.98 20.13 8.91
CA GLY A 176 -18.36 20.04 8.44
C GLY A 176 -18.63 18.99 7.34
N VAL A 177 -17.79 17.97 7.15
CA VAL A 177 -18.05 16.91 6.14
C VAL A 177 -18.14 15.49 6.72
N LEU A 178 -17.70 15.29 7.97
CA LEU A 178 -17.65 13.94 8.56
C LEU A 178 -19.04 13.41 8.90
N ASP A 179 -19.90 14.27 9.47
CA ASP A 179 -21.23 13.89 9.94
C ASP A 179 -22.17 13.52 8.77
N ASP A 180 -22.02 14.18 7.63
CA ASP A 180 -22.85 13.95 6.44
C ASP A 180 -22.31 12.82 5.53
N TRP A 181 -21.13 12.26 5.81
CA TRP A 181 -20.44 11.36 4.89
C TRP A 181 -21.22 10.08 4.56
N ILE A 182 -22.00 9.56 5.51
CA ILE A 182 -22.78 8.33 5.33
C ILE A 182 -23.86 8.52 4.25
N ASP A 183 -24.58 9.64 4.33
CA ASP A 183 -25.73 9.92 3.46
C ASP A 183 -25.29 10.62 2.17
N GLU A 184 -24.26 11.46 2.23
CA GLU A 184 -23.81 12.35 1.16
C GLU A 184 -22.31 12.18 0.81
N PRO A 185 -21.79 10.96 0.58
CA PRO A 185 -20.35 10.72 0.42
C PRO A 185 -19.74 11.44 -0.79
N GLU A 186 -20.51 11.62 -1.86
CA GLU A 186 -20.06 12.32 -3.07
C GLU A 186 -19.97 13.83 -2.85
N THR A 187 -20.87 14.42 -2.07
CA THR A 187 -20.85 15.84 -1.69
C THR A 187 -19.68 16.12 -0.77
N CYS A 188 -19.48 15.31 0.27
CA CYS A 188 -18.33 15.40 1.18
C CYS A 188 -17.01 15.28 0.43
N LYS A 189 -16.92 14.33 -0.52
CA LYS A 189 -15.76 14.18 -1.40
C LYS A 189 -15.49 15.45 -2.21
N GLN A 190 -16.51 16.08 -2.79
CA GLN A 190 -16.35 17.30 -3.58
C GLN A 190 -15.78 18.44 -2.75
N LEU A 191 -16.34 18.68 -1.55
CA LEU A 191 -15.88 19.73 -0.63
C LEU A 191 -14.41 19.54 -0.21
N VAL A 192 -14.02 18.31 0.16
CA VAL A 192 -12.63 17.98 0.49
C VAL A 192 -11.70 18.19 -0.71
N ASN A 193 -12.13 17.82 -1.91
CA ASN A 193 -11.36 18.04 -3.14
C ASN A 193 -11.21 19.53 -3.48
N GLU A 194 -12.20 20.37 -3.23
CA GLU A 194 -12.13 21.82 -3.43
C GLU A 194 -11.11 22.46 -2.49
N ARG A 195 -11.21 22.16 -1.19
CA ARG A 195 -10.23 22.60 -0.18
C ARG A 195 -8.81 22.20 -0.55
N TRP A 196 -8.63 20.95 -0.97
CA TRP A 196 -7.33 20.44 -1.41
C TRP A 196 -6.78 21.20 -2.63
N ARG A 197 -7.62 21.47 -3.65
CA ARG A 197 -7.20 22.23 -4.83
C ARG A 197 -6.75 23.64 -4.46
N ASP A 198 -7.44 24.31 -3.55
CA ASP A 198 -7.09 25.65 -3.10
C ASP A 198 -5.73 25.65 -2.38
N TRP A 199 -5.50 24.70 -1.48
CA TRP A 199 -4.19 24.52 -0.84
C TRP A 199 -3.08 24.22 -1.83
N MET A 200 -3.36 23.39 -2.83
CA MET A 200 -2.42 23.06 -3.89
C MET A 200 -2.07 24.28 -4.76
N LEU A 201 -3.01 25.21 -4.98
CA LEU A 201 -2.74 26.49 -5.65
C LEU A 201 -1.88 27.41 -4.76
N MET A 202 -2.15 27.47 -3.46
CA MET A 202 -1.36 28.24 -2.49
C MET A 202 0.09 27.73 -2.41
N ALA A 203 0.28 26.42 -2.34
CA ALA A 203 1.59 25.78 -2.22
C ALA A 203 2.53 26.01 -3.41
N ARG A 204 1.98 26.36 -4.58
CA ARG A 204 2.77 26.72 -5.78
C ARG A 204 3.46 28.08 -5.65
N ARG A 205 3.00 28.95 -4.76
CA ARG A 205 3.57 30.29 -4.57
C ARG A 205 4.93 30.19 -3.86
N SER A 206 5.91 30.95 -4.33
CA SER A 206 7.24 31.02 -3.72
C SER A 206 7.20 31.53 -2.28
N SER A 207 6.28 32.45 -1.98
CA SER A 207 6.05 33.02 -0.66
C SER A 207 5.35 32.10 0.35
N CYS A 208 4.84 30.94 -0.10
CA CYS A 208 4.19 29.98 0.79
C CYS A 208 5.22 29.36 1.74
N LYS A 209 4.91 29.36 3.04
CA LYS A 209 5.76 28.84 4.12
C LYS A 209 6.17 27.39 3.85
N GLN A 210 7.41 27.04 4.18
CA GLN A 210 7.92 25.70 3.97
C GLN A 210 7.17 24.66 4.82
N VAL A 211 6.84 24.99 6.07
CA VAL A 211 6.07 24.12 6.98
C VAL A 211 4.74 23.67 6.35
N PHE A 212 3.97 24.59 5.77
CA PHE A 212 2.72 24.26 5.06
C PHE A 212 2.95 23.29 3.89
N LYS A 213 4.02 23.52 3.11
CA LYS A 213 4.38 22.62 2.00
C LYS A 213 4.79 21.24 2.49
N ASP A 214 5.40 21.14 3.66
CA ASP A 214 5.79 19.87 4.29
C ASP A 214 4.57 19.11 4.80
N VAL A 215 3.63 19.80 5.47
CA VAL A 215 2.33 19.22 5.86
C VAL A 215 1.53 18.71 4.66
N LEU A 216 1.52 19.44 3.54
CA LEU A 216 0.87 18.92 2.33
C LEU A 216 1.55 17.67 1.76
N ASN A 217 2.86 17.51 1.95
CA ASN A 217 3.54 16.27 1.54
C ASN A 217 3.12 15.11 2.45
N ILE A 218 2.92 15.39 3.74
CA ILE A 218 2.46 14.46 4.77
C ILE A 218 1.04 13.98 4.44
N LEU A 219 0.09 14.91 4.27
CA LEU A 219 -1.29 14.59 3.87
C LEU A 219 -1.35 13.88 2.49
N SER A 220 -0.43 14.24 1.57
CA SER A 220 -0.31 13.53 0.28
C SER A 220 0.07 12.06 0.48
N TYR A 221 0.96 11.77 1.44
CA TYR A 221 1.32 10.39 1.78
C TYR A 221 0.15 9.66 2.46
N GLU A 222 -0.56 10.30 3.38
CA GLU A 222 -1.74 9.71 4.03
C GLU A 222 -2.84 9.38 3.04
N SER A 223 -3.06 10.23 2.04
CA SER A 223 -4.02 9.94 0.97
C SER A 223 -3.70 8.65 0.23
N LYS A 224 -2.42 8.33 0.02
CA LYS A 224 -2.00 7.03 -0.54
C LYS A 224 -2.25 5.89 0.43
N ALA A 225 -1.88 6.07 1.69
CA ALA A 225 -2.06 5.05 2.73
C ALA A 225 -3.56 4.75 2.94
N ALA A 226 -4.41 5.78 2.92
CA ALA A 226 -5.85 5.69 3.00
C ALA A 226 -6.44 4.95 1.79
N LEU A 227 -6.01 5.29 0.56
CA LEU A 227 -6.43 4.52 -0.62
C LEU A 227 -6.00 3.05 -0.54
N HIS A 228 -4.81 2.79 0.02
CA HIS A 228 -4.38 1.42 0.23
C HIS A 228 -5.20 0.68 1.29
N GLN A 229 -5.70 1.35 2.33
CA GLN A 229 -6.64 0.74 3.28
C GLN A 229 -7.95 0.33 2.57
N CYS A 230 -8.50 1.22 1.74
CA CYS A 230 -9.68 0.90 0.93
C CYS A 230 -9.42 -0.29 0.00
N TYR A 231 -8.26 -0.31 -0.65
CA TYR A 231 -7.79 -1.41 -1.49
C TYR A 231 -7.62 -2.71 -0.70
N SER A 232 -7.06 -2.65 0.50
CA SER A 232 -6.83 -3.81 1.37
C SER A 232 -8.15 -4.44 1.79
N LEU A 233 -9.14 -3.62 2.18
CA LEU A 233 -10.48 -4.13 2.51
C LEU A 233 -11.10 -4.89 1.34
N LEU A 234 -10.98 -4.36 0.12
CA LEU A 234 -11.41 -5.07 -1.08
C LEU A 234 -10.66 -6.41 -1.24
N TRP A 235 -9.35 -6.44 -1.02
CA TRP A 235 -8.55 -7.65 -1.15
C TRP A 235 -8.81 -8.72 -0.10
N ILE A 236 -9.25 -8.35 1.11
CA ILE A 236 -9.70 -9.33 2.10
C ILE A 236 -10.80 -10.21 1.51
N HIS A 237 -11.80 -9.60 0.85
CA HIS A 237 -12.90 -10.33 0.22
C HIS A 237 -12.50 -11.03 -1.08
N LEU A 238 -11.69 -10.38 -1.92
CA LEU A 238 -11.21 -11.00 -3.17
C LEU A 238 -10.31 -12.20 -2.93
N ALA A 239 -9.47 -12.17 -1.88
CA ALA A 239 -8.59 -13.27 -1.55
C ALA A 239 -9.37 -14.55 -1.24
N ASP A 240 -10.54 -14.42 -0.60
CA ASP A 240 -11.42 -15.56 -0.33
C ASP A 240 -12.08 -16.05 -1.62
N ALA A 241 -12.67 -15.15 -2.41
CA ALA A 241 -13.30 -15.51 -3.69
C ALA A 241 -12.33 -16.19 -4.67
N PHE A 242 -11.10 -15.69 -4.81
CA PHE A 242 -10.10 -16.32 -5.69
C PHE A 242 -9.58 -17.64 -5.14
N ALA A 243 -9.50 -17.80 -3.81
CA ALA A 243 -9.13 -19.07 -3.22
C ALA A 243 -10.19 -20.15 -3.43
N ASP A 244 -11.47 -19.78 -3.39
CA ASP A 244 -12.58 -20.69 -3.68
C ASP A 244 -12.59 -21.09 -5.16
N LEU A 245 -12.33 -20.14 -6.07
CA LEU A 245 -12.20 -20.40 -7.50
C LEU A 245 -11.02 -21.34 -7.83
N GLU A 246 -9.90 -21.20 -7.14
CA GLU A 246 -8.70 -22.03 -7.34
C GLU A 246 -8.69 -23.32 -6.50
N GLY A 247 -9.59 -23.45 -5.52
CA GLY A 247 -9.54 -24.51 -4.51
C GLY A 247 -8.25 -24.51 -3.69
N SER A 248 -7.64 -23.35 -3.42
CA SER A 248 -6.30 -23.24 -2.83
C SER A 248 -6.21 -22.26 -1.67
N ALA A 249 -5.98 -22.78 -0.46
CA ALA A 249 -5.71 -21.96 0.72
C ALA A 249 -4.43 -21.12 0.58
N PHE A 250 -3.44 -21.59 -0.20
CA PHE A 250 -2.23 -20.83 -0.48
C PHE A 250 -2.55 -19.54 -1.26
N VAL A 251 -3.46 -19.60 -2.23
CA VAL A 251 -3.90 -18.42 -3.00
C VAL A 251 -4.53 -17.39 -2.07
N ARG A 252 -5.36 -17.81 -1.11
CA ARG A 252 -5.92 -16.91 -0.08
C ARG A 252 -4.81 -16.21 0.69
N GLN A 253 -3.89 -16.99 1.26
CA GLN A 253 -2.84 -16.46 2.12
C GLN A 253 -1.85 -15.59 1.34
N PHE A 254 -1.50 -15.98 0.11
CA PHE A 254 -0.66 -15.16 -0.76
C PHE A 254 -1.31 -13.81 -1.05
N ASN A 255 -2.59 -13.78 -1.44
CA ASN A 255 -3.26 -12.52 -1.75
C ASN A 255 -3.41 -11.63 -0.50
N ARG A 256 -3.72 -12.22 0.67
CA ARG A 256 -3.74 -11.48 1.94
C ARG A 256 -2.36 -10.92 2.29
N PHE A 257 -1.32 -11.74 2.21
CA PHE A 257 0.06 -11.33 2.44
C PHE A 257 0.50 -10.21 1.48
N TRP A 258 0.17 -10.31 0.20
CA TRP A 258 0.69 -9.42 -0.83
C TRP A 258 -0.07 -8.10 -0.94
N HIS A 259 -1.39 -8.11 -0.71
CA HIS A 259 -2.26 -6.97 -1.02
C HIS A 259 -2.87 -6.28 0.19
N CYS A 260 -2.92 -6.93 1.36
CA CYS A 260 -3.51 -6.33 2.55
C CYS A 260 -2.48 -5.52 3.36
N ASP A 261 -2.98 -4.50 4.03
CA ASP A 261 -2.23 -3.75 5.04
C ASP A 261 -1.96 -4.64 6.27
N HIS A 262 -0.69 -4.70 6.70
CA HIS A 262 -0.21 -5.53 7.82
C HIS A 262 0.10 -4.69 9.05
N ARG A 263 -0.78 -3.74 9.38
CA ARG A 263 -0.60 -2.83 10.52
C ARG A 263 -0.36 -3.61 11.80
N ILE A 264 0.71 -3.28 12.50
CA ILE A 264 0.94 -3.75 13.87
C ILE A 264 0.34 -2.69 14.81
N PRO A 265 -0.60 -3.05 15.70
CA PRO A 265 -1.07 -2.14 16.74
C PRO A 265 0.10 -1.79 17.66
N THR A 266 0.54 -0.53 17.68
CA THR A 266 1.73 -0.10 18.44
C THR A 266 1.42 0.28 19.90
N GLY A 267 0.15 0.34 20.30
CA GLY A 267 -0.25 0.70 21.68
C GLY A 267 0.11 2.13 22.12
N VAL A 268 0.78 2.92 21.27
CA VAL A 268 1.17 4.30 21.54
C VAL A 268 0.04 5.23 21.08
N VAL A 269 -0.44 6.07 21.99
CA VAL A 269 -1.61 6.96 21.85
C VAL A 269 -1.38 8.15 20.91
N GLN A 270 -0.15 8.35 20.41
CA GLN A 270 0.25 9.52 19.61
C GLN A 270 0.81 9.18 18.22
N ASP A 271 0.53 7.99 17.68
CA ASP A 271 0.89 7.74 16.29
C ASP A 271 -0.12 8.44 15.37
N MET A 272 0.32 9.55 14.76
CA MET A 272 -0.32 10.14 13.57
C MET A 272 -0.60 9.01 12.54
N HIS A 273 -1.66 9.15 11.74
CA HIS A 273 -2.13 8.15 10.76
C HIS A 273 -1.01 7.64 9.80
N LEU A 274 0.08 8.39 9.68
CA LEU A 274 1.26 8.27 8.83
C LEU A 274 2.13 7.01 8.95
N LEU A 275 2.05 6.22 10.01
CA LEU A 275 3.09 5.21 10.28
C LEU A 275 2.59 3.76 10.35
N HIS A 276 1.29 3.55 10.18
CA HIS A 276 0.69 2.24 10.38
C HIS A 276 0.77 1.32 9.17
N GLY A 277 0.91 1.85 7.96
CA GLY A 277 0.83 1.07 6.72
C GLY A 277 2.19 0.65 6.16
N HIS A 278 2.92 -0.24 6.84
CA HIS A 278 3.98 -0.96 6.14
C HIS A 278 3.35 -2.01 5.24
N ILE A 279 3.09 -1.63 3.99
CA ILE A 279 2.63 -2.57 2.98
C ILE A 279 3.84 -3.35 2.49
N PHE A 280 4.24 -4.35 3.27
CA PHE A 280 5.41 -5.16 2.96
C PHE A 280 5.29 -5.79 1.56
N GLY A 281 4.11 -6.24 1.15
CA GLY A 281 3.90 -6.78 -0.20
C GLY A 281 4.10 -5.79 -1.36
N LEU A 282 3.93 -4.47 -1.14
CA LEU A 282 4.04 -3.45 -2.20
C LEU A 282 5.36 -2.66 -2.16
N HIS A 283 6.15 -2.78 -1.09
CA HIS A 283 7.44 -2.11 -1.02
C HIS A 283 8.48 -2.81 -1.95
N PRO A 284 9.24 -2.09 -2.80
CA PRO A 284 10.12 -2.65 -3.82
C PRO A 284 11.19 -3.59 -3.32
N ALA A 285 11.64 -3.40 -2.07
CA ALA A 285 12.52 -4.36 -1.41
C ALA A 285 11.94 -5.78 -1.52
N PHE A 286 10.68 -5.96 -1.15
CA PHE A 286 10.01 -7.26 -1.20
C PHE A 286 9.72 -7.73 -2.63
N SER A 287 9.45 -6.81 -3.55
CA SER A 287 9.37 -7.11 -4.98
C SER A 287 10.69 -7.66 -5.53
N MET A 288 11.83 -7.22 -5.02
CA MET A 288 13.13 -7.81 -5.35
C MET A 288 13.38 -9.11 -4.61
N MET A 289 13.06 -9.18 -3.32
CA MET A 289 13.21 -10.37 -2.49
C MET A 289 12.46 -11.56 -3.08
N ILE A 290 11.21 -11.39 -3.52
CA ILE A 290 10.41 -12.46 -4.13
C ILE A 290 11.00 -12.97 -5.47
N GLN A 291 11.86 -12.19 -6.13
CA GLN A 291 12.56 -12.59 -7.36
C GLN A 291 13.83 -13.41 -7.07
N THR A 292 14.31 -13.42 -5.83
CA THR A 292 15.44 -14.25 -5.41
C THR A 292 14.99 -15.68 -5.13
N GLU A 293 15.90 -16.65 -5.26
CA GLU A 293 15.59 -18.05 -4.96
C GLU A 293 15.30 -18.22 -3.46
N VAL A 294 16.18 -17.67 -2.62
CA VAL A 294 16.06 -17.78 -1.15
C VAL A 294 14.85 -17.01 -0.65
N GLY A 295 14.69 -15.75 -1.07
CA GLY A 295 13.57 -14.92 -0.66
C GLY A 295 12.23 -15.47 -1.11
N GLY A 296 12.15 -16.02 -2.34
CA GLY A 296 10.96 -16.72 -2.82
C GLY A 296 10.59 -17.91 -1.95
N ASN A 297 11.56 -18.74 -1.55
CA ASN A 297 11.35 -19.87 -0.65
C ASN A 297 10.93 -19.44 0.77
N ILE A 298 11.55 -18.40 1.32
CA ILE A 298 11.20 -17.87 2.64
C ILE A 298 9.76 -17.34 2.65
N ILE A 299 9.36 -16.58 1.63
CA ILE A 299 8.00 -16.06 1.52
C ILE A 299 7.01 -17.21 1.31
N ALA A 300 7.33 -18.18 0.45
CA ALA A 300 6.50 -19.38 0.25
C ALA A 300 6.28 -20.12 1.59
N ASN A 301 7.34 -20.27 2.38
CA ASN A 301 7.28 -20.94 3.67
C ASN A 301 6.43 -20.15 4.69
N ALA A 302 6.61 -18.83 4.76
CA ALA A 302 5.80 -17.96 5.63
C ALA A 302 4.31 -17.99 5.25
N ILE A 303 3.98 -18.00 3.97
CA ILE A 303 2.60 -18.09 3.48
C ILE A 303 2.01 -19.49 3.73
N GLY A 304 2.77 -20.55 3.46
CA GLY A 304 2.35 -21.94 3.65
C GLY A 304 2.15 -22.31 5.12
N HIS A 305 2.88 -21.65 6.02
CA HIS A 305 2.84 -21.87 7.46
C HIS A 305 2.50 -20.57 8.19
N SER A 306 1.45 -19.86 7.76
CA SER A 306 1.08 -18.54 8.31
C SER A 306 0.77 -18.52 9.81
N PHE A 307 0.50 -19.70 10.41
CA PHE A 307 0.27 -19.86 11.85
C PHE A 307 1.55 -20.23 12.62
N ASP A 308 2.64 -20.53 11.92
CA ASP A 308 3.94 -20.82 12.52
C ASP A 308 4.71 -19.52 12.74
N SER A 309 4.86 -19.15 14.02
CA SER A 309 5.65 -17.99 14.43
C SER A 309 7.11 -18.06 13.95
N SER A 310 7.68 -19.26 13.79
CA SER A 310 9.06 -19.45 13.34
C SER A 310 9.24 -19.02 11.88
N ALA A 311 8.35 -19.49 10.99
CA ALA A 311 8.36 -19.13 9.58
C ALA A 311 8.21 -17.60 9.37
N MET A 312 7.33 -16.96 10.14
CA MET A 312 7.16 -15.50 10.11
C MET A 312 8.40 -14.76 10.63
N ARG A 313 9.05 -15.27 11.68
CA ARG A 313 10.27 -14.65 12.22
C ARG A 313 11.45 -14.73 11.25
N THR A 314 11.59 -15.84 10.52
CA THR A 314 12.57 -15.94 9.42
C THR A 314 12.24 -14.97 8.29
N PHE A 315 10.96 -14.83 7.95
CA PHE A 315 10.53 -13.81 6.97
C PHE A 315 10.92 -12.40 7.41
N PHE A 316 10.68 -12.01 8.67
CA PHE A 316 11.04 -10.68 9.17
C PHE A 316 12.56 -10.41 9.14
N ALA A 317 13.38 -11.40 9.45
CA ALA A 317 14.84 -11.27 9.32
C ALA A 317 15.26 -11.05 7.85
N ALA A 318 14.73 -11.84 6.93
CA ALA A 318 15.02 -11.68 5.51
C ALA A 318 14.45 -10.36 4.92
N ALA A 319 13.30 -9.92 5.42
CA ALA A 319 12.66 -8.66 5.07
C ALA A 319 13.54 -7.46 5.40
N ILE A 320 14.17 -7.44 6.59
CA ILE A 320 15.04 -6.32 6.98
C ILE A 320 16.33 -6.29 6.15
N VAL A 321 16.88 -7.46 5.78
CA VAL A 321 18.03 -7.54 4.85
C VAL A 321 17.65 -6.93 3.50
N SER A 322 16.48 -7.28 2.99
CA SER A 322 15.98 -6.74 1.73
C SER A 322 15.76 -5.23 1.78
N LEU A 323 15.21 -4.71 2.88
CA LEU A 323 15.01 -3.27 3.09
C LEU A 323 16.35 -2.53 3.13
N ASN A 324 17.33 -3.02 3.90
CA ASN A 324 18.67 -2.44 3.96
C ASN A 324 19.33 -2.41 2.58
N PHE A 325 19.22 -3.50 1.83
CA PHE A 325 19.76 -3.59 0.48
C PHE A 325 19.14 -2.54 -0.45
N TYR A 326 17.81 -2.41 -0.43
CA TYR A 326 17.10 -1.41 -1.23
C TYR A 326 17.46 0.02 -0.86
N MET A 327 17.53 0.33 0.44
CA MET A 327 17.85 1.68 0.91
C MET A 327 19.29 2.08 0.59
N SER A 328 20.24 1.15 0.74
CA SER A 328 21.65 1.36 0.37
C SER A 328 21.78 1.70 -1.13
N ASP A 329 21.09 0.95 -1.99
CA ASP A 329 21.09 1.19 -3.44
C ASP A 329 20.47 2.54 -3.81
N ARG A 330 19.40 2.94 -3.12
CA ARG A 330 18.74 4.22 -3.32
C ARG A 330 19.64 5.40 -2.94
N ILE A 331 20.39 5.30 -1.85
CA ILE A 331 21.37 6.31 -1.42
C ILE A 331 22.49 6.42 -2.45
N GLU A 332 23.05 5.30 -2.90
CA GLU A 332 24.08 5.27 -3.94
C GLU A 332 23.60 5.92 -5.25
N SER A 333 22.40 5.55 -5.70
CA SER A 333 21.78 6.09 -6.91
C SER A 333 21.51 7.60 -6.84
N ARG A 334 21.29 8.17 -5.64
CA ARG A 334 21.14 9.62 -5.44
C ARG A 334 22.47 10.35 -5.51
N ARG A 335 23.57 9.75 -5.04
CA ARG A 335 24.92 10.36 -5.07
C ARG A 335 25.48 10.47 -6.49
N LEU A 336 25.06 9.59 -7.40
CA LEU A 336 25.51 9.55 -8.78
C LEU A 336 24.75 10.51 -9.72
N ARG A 337 23.76 11.27 -9.21
CA ARG A 337 22.95 12.23 -9.99
C ARG A 337 23.26 13.66 -9.58
#